data_AF-A0A8W8JAM9-F1
#
_entry.id   AF-A0A8W8JAM9-F1
#
_cell.length_a   1.000
_cell.length_b   1.000
_cell.length_c   1.000
_cell.angle_alpha   90.00
_cell.angle_beta   90.00
_cell.angle_gamma   90.00
#
_symmetry.space_group_name_H-M   'P 1'
#
loop_
_entity.id
_entity.type
_entity.pdbx_description
1 polymer ?
#
loop_
_entity_poly.entity_id
_entity_poly.type
_entity_poly.pdbx_seq_one_letter_code
_entity_poly.pdbx_strand_id
1 'polypeptide(L)'
;MDGSRGCGMNGIPEINSVKNLVDVLTYFIYTCSVEHSATNFPQYEQYAFPPNFAALLHGHPEDEKADIDAIMPTREEMFSTIKIMKVLTLVFTNSLGNYEDVYMREMDTDGRNFVAAYDMIN
;
A
#
# COMPACT_ATOMS: atom_id res chain seq x y z
N MET A 1 25.88 -2.31 -18.62
CA MET A 1 24.86 -1.71 -17.75
C MET A 1 25.54 -0.56 -17.04
N ASP A 2 25.33 0.64 -17.58
CA ASP A 2 25.80 1.90 -17.01
C ASP A 2 25.07 2.12 -15.69
N GLY A 3 25.83 2.16 -14.60
CA GLY A 3 25.31 2.23 -13.24
C GLY A 3 25.06 3.66 -12.80
N SER A 4 24.05 3.79 -11.94
CA SER A 4 23.66 4.94 -11.11
C SER A 4 22.96 6.08 -11.81
N ARG A 5 21.71 6.37 -11.35
CA ARG A 5 21.12 7.71 -11.19
C ARG A 5 20.09 7.69 -10.05
N GLY A 6 19.84 8.83 -9.41
CA GLY A 6 19.10 8.89 -8.13
C GLY A 6 19.97 8.34 -6.98
N CYS A 7 19.37 7.78 -5.93
CA CYS A 7 20.06 7.20 -4.76
C CYS A 7 20.88 5.91 -5.07
N GLY A 8 21.52 5.81 -6.23
CA GLY A 8 22.17 4.60 -6.72
C GLY A 8 21.21 3.51 -7.17
N MET A 9 19.93 3.84 -7.42
CA MET A 9 18.86 2.89 -7.70
C MET A 9 18.33 3.02 -9.12
N ASN A 10 18.14 1.89 -9.80
CA ASN A 10 17.52 1.89 -11.12
C ASN A 10 16.06 2.37 -11.03
N GLY A 11 15.65 3.19 -12.00
CA GLY A 11 14.29 3.74 -12.08
C GLY A 11 14.05 5.01 -11.26
N ILE A 12 15.01 5.46 -10.45
CA ILE A 12 14.93 6.74 -9.74
C ILE A 12 15.72 7.80 -10.52
N PRO A 13 15.09 8.89 -10.98
CA PRO A 13 15.82 9.95 -11.66
C PRO A 13 16.71 10.73 -10.68
N GLU A 14 17.83 11.28 -11.17
CA GLU A 14 18.54 12.33 -10.46
C GLU A 14 17.67 13.58 -10.34
N ILE A 15 17.61 14.18 -9.15
CA ILE A 15 16.85 15.40 -8.89
C ILE A 15 17.69 16.61 -9.34
N ASN A 16 17.77 16.81 -10.65
CA ASN A 16 18.51 17.90 -11.29
C ASN A 16 17.59 18.92 -11.99
N SER A 17 16.28 18.75 -11.88
CA SER A 17 15.26 19.66 -12.42
C SER A 17 14.00 19.66 -11.55
N VAL A 18 13.22 20.75 -11.62
CA VAL A 18 11.91 20.83 -10.98
C VAL A 18 10.99 19.71 -11.47
N LYS A 19 11.07 19.35 -12.76
CA LYS A 19 10.29 18.24 -13.31
C LYS A 19 10.61 16.92 -12.60
N ASN A 20 11.90 16.57 -12.49
CA ASN A 20 12.29 15.33 -11.83
C ASN A 20 11.93 15.34 -10.33
N LEU A 21 12.01 16.51 -9.68
CA LEU A 21 11.56 16.66 -8.30
C LEU A 21 10.05 16.39 -8.17
N VAL A 22 9.23 16.98 -9.04
CA VAL A 22 7.78 16.74 -9.07
C VAL A 22 7.49 15.26 -9.31
N ASP A 23 8.10 14.64 -10.32
CA ASP A 23 7.89 13.22 -10.63
C ASP A 23 8.20 12.32 -9.42
N VAL A 24 9.32 12.57 -8.74
CA VAL A 24 9.73 11.79 -7.56
C VAL A 24 8.78 12.01 -6.38
N LEU A 25 8.43 13.26 -6.07
CA LEU A 25 7.52 13.57 -4.95
C LEU A 25 6.11 13.01 -5.21
N THR A 26 5.61 13.10 -6.45
CA THR A 26 4.34 12.48 -6.83
C THR A 26 4.37 10.97 -6.63
N TYR A 27 5.45 10.30 -6.99
CA TYR A 27 5.60 8.86 -6.75
C TYR A 27 5.52 8.53 -5.25
N PHE A 28 6.26 9.25 -4.40
CA PHE A 28 6.21 9.02 -2.95
C PHE A 28 4.82 9.26 -2.37
N ILE A 29 4.16 10.36 -2.73
CA ILE A 29 2.81 10.67 -2.25
C ILE A 29 1.84 9.58 -2.70
N TYR A 30 1.89 9.17 -3.97
CA TYR A 30 1.02 8.12 -4.53
C TYR A 30 1.23 6.76 -3.86
N THR A 31 2.48 6.30 -3.74
CA THR A 31 2.81 4.99 -3.15
C THR A 31 2.39 4.92 -1.69
N CYS A 32 2.67 5.97 -0.91
CA CYS A 32 2.34 6.00 0.52
C CYS A 32 0.85 6.25 0.81
N SER A 33 0.03 6.59 -0.19
CA SER A 33 -1.40 6.85 -0.01
C SER A 33 -2.26 5.91 -0.84
N VAL A 34 -2.41 6.20 -2.13
CA VAL A 34 -3.29 5.51 -3.07
C VAL A 34 -2.89 4.04 -3.23
N GLU A 35 -1.62 3.77 -3.51
CA GLU A 35 -1.14 2.39 -3.76
C GLU A 35 -1.26 1.52 -2.52
N HIS A 36 -0.83 2.03 -1.35
CA HIS A 36 -1.00 1.35 -0.07
C HIS A 36 -2.48 1.06 0.21
N SER A 37 -3.35 2.06 0.07
CA SER A 37 -4.79 1.91 0.33
C SER A 37 -5.43 0.86 -0.59
N ALA A 38 -5.09 0.89 -1.88
CA ALA A 38 -5.62 -0.02 -2.89
C ALA A 38 -5.22 -1.48 -2.66
N THR A 39 -4.04 -1.73 -2.08
CA THR A 39 -3.53 -3.09 -1.82
C THR A 39 -3.81 -3.59 -0.40
N ASN A 40 -4.09 -2.68 0.53
CA ASN A 40 -4.31 -3.01 1.94
C ASN A 40 -5.80 -3.16 2.30
N PHE A 41 -6.66 -2.19 1.98
CA PHE A 41 -8.06 -2.21 2.46
C PHE A 41 -8.93 -3.35 1.90
N PRO A 42 -8.69 -3.87 0.69
CA PRO A 42 -9.41 -5.06 0.21
C PRO A 42 -8.99 -6.39 0.86
N GLN A 43 -7.90 -6.42 1.63
CA GLN A 43 -7.34 -7.68 2.16
C GLN A 43 -8.35 -8.47 2.98
N TYR A 44 -9.14 -7.82 3.84
CA TYR A 44 -10.15 -8.55 4.60
C TYR A 44 -11.18 -9.21 3.67
N GLU A 45 -11.67 -8.52 2.65
CA GLU A 45 -12.67 -9.07 1.73
C GLU A 45 -12.12 -10.26 0.93
N GLN A 46 -10.85 -10.21 0.53
CA GLN A 46 -10.20 -11.28 -0.24
C GLN A 46 -9.88 -12.51 0.62
N TYR A 47 -9.39 -12.30 1.85
CA TYR A 47 -8.93 -13.35 2.75
C TYR A 47 -9.98 -13.83 3.77
N ALA A 48 -11.14 -13.16 3.87
CA ALA A 48 -12.23 -13.56 4.79
C ALA A 48 -12.83 -14.93 4.46
N PHE A 49 -12.64 -15.40 3.23
CA PHE A 49 -12.93 -16.77 2.82
C PHE A 49 -11.63 -17.47 2.40
N PRO A 50 -10.89 -18.10 3.33
CA PRO A 50 -9.56 -18.66 3.09
C PRO A 50 -9.45 -19.63 1.91
N PRO A 51 -10.46 -20.46 1.55
CA PRO A 51 -10.39 -21.27 0.34
C PRO A 51 -10.27 -20.48 -0.97
N ASN A 52 -10.75 -19.24 -1.02
CA ASN A 52 -10.60 -18.37 -2.19
C ASN A 52 -9.20 -17.78 -2.29
N PHE A 53 -8.57 -17.45 -1.16
CA PHE A 53 -7.21 -16.93 -1.15
C PHE A 53 -6.47 -17.34 0.12
N ALA A 54 -5.89 -18.54 0.09
CA ALA A 54 -5.19 -19.11 1.24
C ALA A 54 -3.84 -18.40 1.42
N ALA A 55 -3.56 -17.90 2.63
CA ALA A 55 -2.29 -17.26 2.95
C ALA A 55 -1.11 -18.23 3.00
N LEU A 56 -1.40 -19.53 3.20
CA LEU A 56 -0.45 -20.63 3.16
C LEU A 56 -1.15 -21.88 2.64
N LEU A 57 -0.37 -22.86 2.21
CA LEU A 57 -0.83 -24.21 1.89
C LEU A 57 0.19 -25.19 2.50
N HIS A 58 -0.28 -26.36 2.92
CA HIS A 58 0.58 -27.46 3.38
C HIS A 58 0.97 -28.35 2.21
N GLY A 59 2.19 -28.89 2.21
CA GLY A 59 2.70 -29.75 1.13
C GLY A 59 3.40 -28.99 0.00
N HIS A 60 3.73 -29.69 -1.07
CA HIS A 60 4.48 -29.15 -2.20
C HIS A 60 3.69 -29.22 -3.52
N PRO A 61 3.90 -28.27 -4.46
CA PRO A 61 3.20 -28.27 -5.75
C PRO A 61 3.39 -29.56 -6.58
N GLU A 62 4.49 -30.27 -6.40
CA GLU A 62 4.83 -31.51 -7.09
C GLU A 62 4.09 -32.77 -6.59
N ASP A 63 3.31 -32.67 -5.52
CA ASP A 63 2.61 -33.82 -4.94
C ASP A 63 1.44 -34.27 -5.86
N GLU A 64 1.67 -35.32 -6.65
CA GLU A 64 0.76 -35.83 -7.71
C GLU A 64 -0.69 -36.12 -7.28
N LYS A 65 -0.94 -36.32 -5.97
CA LYS A 65 -2.26 -36.65 -5.40
C LYS A 65 -2.44 -36.10 -3.98
N ALA A 66 -2.10 -34.85 -3.77
CA ALA A 66 -2.37 -34.24 -2.48
C ALA A 66 -3.89 -34.03 -2.29
N ASP A 67 -4.42 -34.57 -1.20
CA ASP A 67 -5.82 -34.37 -0.78
C ASP A 67 -6.02 -32.88 -0.43
N ILE A 68 -7.05 -32.25 -0.97
CA ILE A 68 -7.31 -30.81 -0.75
C ILE A 68 -7.47 -30.51 0.73
N ASP A 69 -8.10 -31.41 1.50
CA ASP A 69 -8.31 -31.22 2.93
C ASP A 69 -6.99 -31.32 3.72
N ALA A 70 -5.99 -32.01 3.18
CA ALA A 70 -4.65 -32.12 3.76
C ALA A 70 -3.74 -30.95 3.40
N ILE A 71 -4.00 -30.26 2.28
CA ILE A 71 -3.23 -29.09 1.81
C ILE A 71 -3.77 -27.80 2.41
N MET A 72 -5.08 -27.74 2.65
CA MET A 72 -5.73 -26.52 3.13
C MET A 72 -5.25 -26.16 4.54
N PRO A 73 -5.12 -24.85 4.86
CA PRO A 73 -4.75 -24.43 6.19
C PRO A 73 -5.67 -25.01 7.26
N THR A 74 -5.13 -25.30 8.43
CA THR A 74 -5.94 -25.66 9.59
C THR A 74 -6.90 -24.54 9.96
N ARG A 75 -7.95 -24.89 10.71
CA ARG A 75 -8.88 -23.92 11.28
C ARG A 75 -8.17 -22.77 12.01
N GLU A 76 -7.13 -23.07 12.79
CA GLU A 76 -6.41 -22.06 13.57
C GLU A 76 -5.64 -21.09 12.68
N GLU A 77 -4.95 -21.59 11.66
CA GLU A 77 -4.25 -20.78 10.65
C GLU A 77 -5.24 -19.90 9.87
N MET A 78 -6.34 -20.48 9.41
CA MET A 78 -7.42 -19.74 8.73
C MET A 78 -7.93 -18.58 9.58
N PHE A 79 -8.31 -18.84 10.85
CA PHE A 79 -8.80 -17.79 11.74
C PHE A 79 -7.72 -16.77 12.08
N SER A 80 -6.46 -17.17 12.19
CA SER A 80 -5.33 -16.26 12.41
C SER A 80 -5.19 -15.28 11.24
N THR A 81 -5.18 -15.78 10.00
CA THR A 81 -5.13 -14.95 8.79
C THR A 81 -6.31 -13.98 8.74
N ILE A 82 -7.54 -14.47 8.94
CA ILE A 82 -8.74 -13.60 8.92
C ILE A 82 -8.62 -12.46 9.94
N LYS A 83 -8.15 -12.76 11.17
CA LYS A 83 -7.96 -11.75 12.22
C LYS A 83 -6.91 -10.71 11.81
N ILE A 84 -5.76 -11.14 11.31
CA ILE A 84 -4.69 -10.23 10.87
C ILE A 84 -5.19 -9.32 9.76
N MET A 85 -5.80 -9.89 8.71
CA MET A 85 -6.32 -9.09 7.59
C MET A 85 -7.40 -8.12 8.05
N LYS A 86 -8.27 -8.52 8.99
CA LYS A 86 -9.25 -7.59 9.57
C LYS A 86 -8.57 -6.41 10.27
N VAL A 87 -7.53 -6.65 11.04
CA VAL A 87 -6.76 -5.60 11.73
C VAL A 87 -6.05 -4.67 10.73
N LEU A 88 -5.42 -5.23 9.69
CA LEU A 88 -4.71 -4.44 8.68
C LEU A 88 -5.64 -3.52 7.88
N THR A 89 -6.90 -3.92 7.68
CA THR A 89 -7.89 -3.05 7.01
C THR A 89 -8.44 -1.90 7.86
N LEU A 90 -8.08 -1.81 9.14
CA LEU A 90 -8.51 -0.69 9.97
C LEU A 90 -7.83 0.61 9.53
N VAL A 91 -8.62 1.67 9.37
CA VAL A 91 -8.12 2.99 8.98
C VAL A 91 -7.78 3.79 10.22
N PHE A 92 -6.48 3.98 10.47
CA PHE A 92 -5.95 4.78 11.58
C PHE A 92 -5.18 6.04 11.13
N THR A 93 -5.26 6.37 9.85
CA THR A 93 -4.57 7.51 9.24
C THR A 93 -5.58 8.53 8.68
N ASN A 94 -5.12 9.75 8.48
CA ASN A 94 -5.91 10.77 7.78
C ASN A 94 -6.07 10.42 6.30
N SER A 95 -7.15 10.92 5.69
CA SER A 95 -7.35 10.82 4.24
C SER A 95 -6.34 11.68 3.48
N LEU A 96 -6.02 11.31 2.24
CA LEU A 96 -5.13 12.08 1.39
C LEU A 96 -5.67 13.51 1.22
N GLY A 97 -4.81 14.52 1.41
CA GLY A 97 -5.19 15.95 1.39
C GLY A 97 -5.53 16.53 2.76
N ASN A 98 -5.95 15.68 3.72
CA ASN A 98 -6.28 16.11 5.07
C ASN A 98 -5.03 16.12 5.97
N TYR A 99 -4.36 17.26 6.04
CA TYR A 99 -3.16 17.46 6.86
C TYR A 99 -3.48 18.07 8.23
N GLU A 100 -2.68 17.74 9.25
CA GLU A 100 -2.83 18.32 10.58
C GLU A 100 -2.52 19.84 10.60
N ASP A 101 -3.16 20.56 11.52
CA ASP A 101 -3.03 22.02 11.69
C ASP A 101 -1.58 22.50 11.87
N VAL A 102 -0.70 21.65 12.41
CA VAL A 102 0.71 21.99 12.55
C VAL A 102 1.35 22.17 11.17
N TYR A 103 1.07 21.30 10.20
CA TYR A 103 1.62 21.40 8.86
C TYR A 103 0.96 22.53 8.06
N MET A 104 -0.36 22.72 8.21
CA MET A 104 -1.08 23.83 7.56
C MET A 104 -0.56 25.22 7.98
N ARG A 105 -0.13 25.37 9.23
CA ARG A 105 0.45 26.63 9.75
C ARG A 105 1.85 26.90 9.23
N GLU A 106 2.64 25.86 9.00
CA GLU A 106 4.01 25.97 8.45
C GLU A 106 4.02 26.21 6.94
N MET A 107 2.97 25.82 6.21
CA MET A 107 2.82 26.12 4.78
C MET A 107 2.75 27.63 4.52
N ASP A 108 3.19 28.07 3.34
CA ASP A 108 2.91 29.43 2.89
C ASP A 108 1.44 29.57 2.44
N THR A 109 1.04 30.79 2.09
CA THR A 109 -0.34 31.07 1.69
C THR A 109 -0.72 30.35 0.40
N ASP A 110 0.21 30.25 -0.55
CA ASP A 110 -0.04 29.60 -1.84
C ASP A 110 -0.20 28.09 -1.67
N GLY A 111 0.63 27.45 -0.85
CA GLY A 111 0.52 26.04 -0.49
C GLY A 111 -0.79 25.71 0.22
N ARG A 112 -1.22 26.53 1.19
CA ARG A 112 -2.53 26.36 1.83
C ARG A 112 -3.69 26.47 0.83
N ASN A 113 -3.64 27.45 -0.07
CA ASN A 113 -4.67 27.61 -1.10
C ASN A 113 -4.69 26.42 -2.06
N PHE A 114 -3.53 25.88 -2.42
CA PHE A 114 -3.41 24.69 -3.25
C PHE A 114 -4.05 23.47 -2.59
N VAL A 115 -3.74 23.20 -1.32
CA VAL A 115 -4.34 22.08 -0.57
C VAL A 115 -5.85 22.27 -0.44
N ALA A 116 -6.32 23.47 -0.10
CA ALA A 116 -7.76 23.75 -0.03
C ALA A 116 -8.47 23.53 -1.37
N ALA A 117 -7.83 23.88 -2.49
CA ALA A 117 -8.37 23.62 -3.82
C ALA A 117 -8.36 22.11 -4.17
N TYR A 118 -7.33 21.37 -3.75
CA TYR A 118 -7.24 19.93 -3.94
C TYR A 118 -8.36 19.19 -3.19
N ASP A 119 -8.65 19.58 -1.95
CA ASP A 119 -9.72 18.98 -1.14
C ASP A 119 -11.13 19.25 -1.70
N MET A 120 -11.34 20.35 -2.43
CA MET A 120 -12.65 20.65 -3.04
C MET A 120 -13.00 19.77 -4.25
N ILE A 121 -12.04 19.02 -4.79
CA ILE A 121 -12.19 18.21 -6.01
C ILE A 121 -12.29 16.70 -5.69
N ASN A 122 -12.00 16.30 -4.44
CA ASN A 122 -12.16 14.93 -3.93
C ASN A 122 -13.45 14.77 -3.14
#